data_AF-A0A4Q3E218-F1
#
_entry.id   AF-A0A4Q3E218-F1
#
_cell.length_a   1.000
_cell.length_b   1.000
_cell.length_c   1.000
_cell.angle_alpha   90.00
_cell.angle_beta   90.00
_cell.angle_gamma   90.00
#
_symmetry.space_group_name_H-M   'P 1'
#
loop_
_entity.id
_entity.type
_entity.pdbx_description
1 polymer ?
#
loop_
_entity_poly.entity_id
_entity_poly.type
_entity_poly.pdbx_seq_one_letter_code
_entity_poly.pdbx_strand_id
1 'polypeptide(L)'
;ALNGTALSEANFGGLLLPAANKPRSVDLYPIFHTGVPNLRPYQLATGKPAGNPLAAGKPFINNFLPNGGDMLRLNMAVPPTSRTDAKFSSLGLINAAVLGLTDPAYNTNMNLQLIPNMDGFPNGRRLEDDVTRIELQAVGGVVLAAIGLWYDDYTPGGSPVTPKLLSVLNYSTGIGANDVAFKTAFPYVQQPWAGTSPCAGTAPGTGLRSANNGNNNEFRGLDIPYSTVTSDSYLDLASPSLMMKASPNPTTDMSTIQYRVVAASKVQIMVYDVSGKQVAVLVQENKLPGLYTVKWNSKDVKSGSYFVAAAMNGKVQQNITIIKQ
;
A
#
# COMPACT_ATOMS: atom_id res chain seq x y z
N ALA A 1 -11.29 -23.73 33.77
CA ALA A 1 -11.79 -23.27 32.46
C ALA A 1 -10.66 -22.91 31.49
N LEU A 2 -9.61 -22.20 31.93
CA LEU A 2 -8.55 -21.71 31.03
C LEU A 2 -7.39 -22.69 30.81
N ASN A 3 -7.23 -23.73 31.65
CA ASN A 3 -6.15 -24.70 31.50
C ASN A 3 -6.14 -25.35 30.11
N GLY A 4 -4.95 -25.41 29.48
CA GLY A 4 -4.79 -25.93 28.12
C GLY A 4 -5.21 -24.97 27.00
N THR A 5 -5.54 -23.71 27.35
CA THR A 5 -5.81 -22.63 26.38
C THR A 5 -4.65 -21.63 26.37
N ALA A 6 -4.56 -20.80 25.34
CA ALA A 6 -3.65 -19.65 25.29
C ALA A 6 -3.83 -18.70 26.48
N LEU A 7 -5.03 -18.67 27.08
CA LEU A 7 -5.39 -17.81 28.20
C LEU A 7 -4.99 -18.38 29.57
N SER A 8 -4.42 -19.59 29.66
CA SER A 8 -3.91 -20.07 30.96
C SER A 8 -2.64 -19.34 31.37
N GLU A 9 -2.46 -19.06 32.65
CA GLU A 9 -1.22 -18.48 33.21
C GLU A 9 0.04 -19.27 32.83
N ALA A 10 -0.05 -20.60 32.75
CA ALA A 10 1.06 -21.45 32.33
C ALA A 10 1.47 -21.30 30.85
N ASN A 11 0.65 -20.62 30.04
CA ASN A 11 0.89 -20.35 28.63
C ASN A 11 1.10 -18.84 28.43
N PHE A 12 0.07 -18.11 27.98
CA PHE A 12 0.14 -16.68 27.68
C PHE A 12 -0.85 -15.85 28.51
N GLY A 13 -1.41 -16.42 29.59
CA GLY A 13 -2.42 -15.79 30.44
C GLY A 13 -2.02 -14.41 30.93
N GLY A 14 -0.88 -14.26 31.60
CA GLY A 14 -0.40 -12.95 32.06
C GLY A 14 -0.15 -11.90 30.96
N LEU A 15 0.01 -12.33 29.70
CA LEU A 15 0.17 -11.44 28.55
C LEU A 15 -1.18 -11.06 27.91
N LEU A 16 -2.08 -12.03 27.76
CA LEU A 16 -3.38 -11.87 27.09
C LEU A 16 -4.51 -11.44 28.04
N LEU A 17 -4.33 -11.63 29.35
CA LEU A 17 -5.23 -11.23 30.43
C LEU A 17 -4.44 -10.42 31.49
N PRO A 18 -3.80 -9.30 31.13
CA PRO A 18 -2.89 -8.58 32.02
C PRO A 18 -3.58 -7.91 33.20
N ALA A 19 -4.88 -7.62 33.10
CA ALA A 19 -5.69 -7.06 34.19
C ALA A 19 -7.19 -7.32 33.98
N ALA A 20 -7.97 -7.15 35.04
CA ALA A 20 -9.43 -7.17 34.97
C ALA A 20 -9.96 -6.07 34.03
N ASN A 21 -11.09 -6.35 33.36
CA ASN A 21 -11.76 -5.42 32.44
C ASN A 21 -10.88 -4.90 31.28
N LYS A 22 -9.94 -5.73 30.81
CA LYS A 22 -9.18 -5.47 29.59
C LYS A 22 -9.62 -6.42 28.46
N PRO A 23 -10.89 -6.38 28.00
CA PRO A 23 -11.34 -7.30 26.95
C PRO A 23 -10.51 -7.18 25.66
N ARG A 24 -9.95 -5.98 25.41
CA ARG A 24 -9.15 -5.71 24.22
C ARG A 24 -7.77 -6.38 24.17
N SER A 25 -7.30 -6.92 25.29
CA SER A 25 -6.05 -7.69 25.33
C SER A 25 -6.22 -9.12 24.83
N VAL A 26 -7.46 -9.61 24.74
CA VAL A 26 -7.77 -10.96 24.27
C VAL A 26 -8.04 -10.98 22.77
N ASP A 27 -8.53 -9.88 22.18
CA ASP A 27 -8.87 -9.79 20.75
C ASP A 27 -7.75 -9.15 19.92
N LEU A 28 -7.42 -7.88 20.12
CA LEU A 28 -6.56 -7.06 19.25
C LEU A 28 -5.08 -7.27 19.57
N TYR A 29 -4.74 -7.40 20.84
CA TYR A 29 -3.34 -7.55 21.27
C TYR A 29 -2.66 -8.80 20.67
N PRO A 30 -3.26 -10.00 20.71
CA PRO A 30 -2.69 -11.15 20.01
C PRO A 30 -2.71 -11.00 18.48
N ILE A 31 -3.67 -10.30 17.88
CA ILE A 31 -3.68 -10.10 16.42
C ILE A 31 -2.51 -9.23 15.96
N PHE A 32 -2.31 -8.08 16.61
CA PHE A 32 -1.37 -7.07 16.12
C PHE A 32 0.00 -7.14 16.78
N HIS A 33 0.06 -7.51 18.07
CA HIS A 33 1.29 -7.40 18.84
C HIS A 33 2.03 -8.73 18.94
N THR A 34 1.40 -9.77 19.50
CA THR A 34 2.11 -11.03 19.79
C THR A 34 2.02 -12.04 18.66
N GLY A 35 1.03 -11.89 17.78
CA GLY A 35 0.68 -12.90 16.79
C GLY A 35 -0.20 -13.96 17.42
N VAL A 36 -1.30 -14.27 16.76
CA VAL A 36 -2.33 -15.14 17.33
C VAL A 36 -1.79 -16.58 17.37
N PRO A 37 -1.78 -17.25 18.52
CA PRO A 37 -1.30 -18.62 18.59
C PRO A 37 -2.31 -19.57 17.95
N ASN A 38 -1.82 -20.68 17.39
CA ASN A 38 -2.68 -21.80 16.99
C ASN A 38 -3.14 -22.63 18.20
N LEU A 39 -3.78 -21.97 19.17
CA LEU A 39 -4.23 -22.54 20.43
C LEU A 39 -5.64 -22.05 20.72
N ARG A 40 -6.41 -22.86 21.45
CA ARG A 40 -7.72 -22.45 21.97
C ARG A 40 -7.56 -21.17 22.80
N PRO A 41 -8.45 -20.17 22.70
CA PRO A 41 -9.70 -20.16 21.94
C PRO A 41 -9.58 -19.69 20.48
N TYR A 42 -8.39 -19.35 19.99
CA TYR A 42 -8.16 -18.67 18.70
C TYR A 42 -8.29 -19.57 17.45
N GLN A 43 -9.04 -20.66 17.57
CA GLN A 43 -9.39 -21.55 16.48
C GLN A 43 -10.79 -21.21 15.97
N LEU A 44 -11.07 -21.48 14.70
CA LEU A 44 -12.36 -21.17 14.09
C LEU A 44 -13.51 -21.91 14.79
N ALA A 45 -14.72 -21.36 14.69
CA ALA A 45 -15.93 -21.95 15.27
C ALA A 45 -16.23 -23.37 14.77
N THR A 46 -15.72 -23.76 13.60
CA THR A 46 -15.83 -25.11 13.05
C THR A 46 -15.39 -26.18 14.06
N GLY A 47 -16.31 -27.06 14.45
CA GLY A 47 -16.07 -28.15 15.41
C GLY A 47 -16.20 -27.77 16.89
N LYS A 48 -16.40 -26.50 17.22
CA LYS A 48 -16.66 -26.08 18.61
C LYS A 48 -18.09 -26.48 19.03
N PRO A 49 -18.29 -27.02 20.25
CA PRO A 49 -19.62 -27.18 20.82
C PRO A 49 -20.35 -25.84 20.92
N ALA A 50 -21.66 -25.85 20.66
CA ALA A 50 -22.49 -24.66 20.75
C ALA A 50 -22.35 -23.99 22.13
N GLY A 51 -22.16 -22.66 22.15
CA GLY A 51 -22.00 -21.89 23.38
C GLY A 51 -20.64 -22.03 24.07
N ASN A 52 -19.68 -22.78 23.51
CA ASN A 52 -18.33 -22.92 24.08
C ASN A 52 -17.23 -22.39 23.13
N PRO A 53 -17.02 -21.06 23.07
CA PRO A 53 -15.98 -20.45 22.24
C PRO A 53 -14.56 -20.80 22.71
N LEU A 54 -14.39 -21.29 23.95
CA LEU A 54 -13.11 -21.73 24.50
C LEU A 54 -12.73 -23.15 24.06
N ALA A 55 -13.62 -23.87 23.38
CA ALA A 55 -13.39 -25.22 22.91
C ALA A 55 -12.35 -25.30 21.78
N ALA A 56 -11.88 -26.52 21.51
CA ALA A 56 -11.09 -26.81 20.32
C ALA A 56 -11.96 -26.57 19.09
N GLY A 57 -11.40 -25.88 18.12
CA GLY A 57 -12.02 -25.67 16.82
C GLY A 57 -11.00 -25.91 15.71
N LYS A 58 -11.33 -25.49 14.50
CA LYS A 58 -10.43 -25.66 13.36
C LYS A 58 -9.19 -24.74 13.46
N PRO A 59 -7.98 -25.30 13.43
CA PRO A 59 -6.74 -24.54 13.25
C PRO A 59 -6.71 -23.81 11.90
N PHE A 60 -6.41 -22.52 11.92
CA PHE A 60 -6.24 -21.71 10.69
C PHE A 60 -5.12 -20.68 10.78
N ILE A 61 -4.50 -20.55 11.95
CA ILE A 61 -3.36 -19.68 12.19
C ILE A 61 -2.17 -20.60 12.41
N ASN A 62 -1.03 -20.24 11.85
CA ASN A 62 0.18 -21.06 11.93
C ASN A 62 1.34 -20.19 12.42
N ASN A 63 1.20 -19.61 13.61
CA ASN A 63 2.23 -18.77 14.22
C ASN A 63 2.79 -19.43 15.49
N PHE A 64 4.09 -19.26 15.72
CA PHE A 64 4.80 -19.76 16.89
C PHE A 64 5.08 -18.60 17.85
N LEU A 65 4.46 -18.63 19.03
CA LEU A 65 4.85 -17.84 20.21
C LEU A 65 5.92 -18.63 20.99
N PRO A 66 6.95 -18.00 21.59
CA PRO A 66 6.74 -17.07 22.71
C PRO A 66 7.54 -15.75 22.67
N ASN A 67 7.88 -15.23 21.50
CA ASN A 67 8.74 -14.05 21.45
C ASN A 67 7.83 -12.82 21.41
N GLY A 68 7.64 -12.14 22.54
CA GLY A 68 6.89 -10.88 22.68
C GLY A 68 7.52 -9.69 21.94
N GLY A 69 8.09 -9.92 20.76
CA GLY A 69 8.63 -8.88 19.88
C GLY A 69 7.61 -8.48 18.82
N ASP A 70 7.47 -7.17 18.65
CA ASP A 70 6.91 -6.54 17.45
C ASP A 70 7.91 -6.76 16.31
N MET A 71 7.80 -7.89 15.61
CA MET A 71 8.62 -8.16 14.45
C MET A 71 7.72 -8.38 13.25
N LEU A 72 8.12 -7.77 12.12
CA LEU A 72 7.64 -8.10 10.79
C LEU A 72 7.77 -9.62 10.58
N ARG A 73 6.68 -10.36 10.79
CA ARG A 73 6.73 -11.83 10.83
C ARG A 73 6.80 -12.36 9.41
N LEU A 74 7.95 -12.90 9.02
CA LEU A 74 8.03 -13.74 7.84
C LEU A 74 7.64 -15.17 8.21
N ASN A 75 6.34 -15.45 8.27
CA ASN A 75 5.88 -16.82 8.49
C ASN A 75 6.17 -17.69 7.26
N MET A 76 7.20 -18.53 7.33
CA MET A 76 7.57 -19.47 6.27
C MET A 76 6.87 -20.83 6.37
N ALA A 77 6.08 -21.08 7.41
CA ALA A 77 5.37 -22.34 7.58
C ALA A 77 4.11 -22.46 6.70
N VAL A 78 3.65 -21.35 6.13
CA VAL A 78 2.50 -21.29 5.21
C VAL A 78 3.01 -20.98 3.81
N PRO A 79 2.69 -21.81 2.80
CA PRO A 79 3.02 -21.50 1.42
C PRO A 79 2.24 -20.27 0.93
N PRO A 80 2.84 -19.43 0.10
CA PRO A 80 2.16 -18.25 -0.41
C PRO A 80 1.00 -18.66 -1.32
N THR A 81 -0.13 -17.98 -1.15
CA THR A 81 -1.28 -18.16 -2.05
C THR A 81 -0.96 -17.49 -3.38
N SER A 82 -1.10 -18.24 -4.49
CA SER A 82 -0.87 -17.65 -5.81
C SER A 82 -1.81 -16.47 -6.04
N ARG A 83 -1.29 -15.38 -6.62
CA ARG A 83 -2.07 -14.18 -6.97
C ARG A 83 -3.13 -14.45 -8.02
N THR A 84 -2.95 -15.51 -8.81
CA THR A 84 -3.88 -15.95 -9.85
C THR A 84 -4.83 -17.03 -9.36
N ASP A 85 -4.74 -17.45 -8.09
CA ASP A 85 -5.67 -18.40 -7.50
C ASP A 85 -7.07 -17.78 -7.44
N ALA A 86 -8.10 -18.53 -7.82
CA ALA A 86 -9.49 -18.07 -7.77
C ALA A 86 -9.96 -17.76 -6.34
N LYS A 87 -9.31 -18.34 -5.32
CA LYS A 87 -9.59 -18.08 -3.90
C LYS A 87 -8.69 -17.00 -3.30
N PHE A 88 -7.84 -16.36 -4.10
CA PHE A 88 -7.03 -15.24 -3.63
C PHE A 88 -7.90 -14.05 -3.23
N SER A 89 -7.55 -13.38 -2.13
CA SER A 89 -8.23 -12.19 -1.64
C SER A 89 -7.25 -11.27 -0.93
N SER A 90 -7.40 -9.95 -1.11
CA SER A 90 -6.65 -8.92 -0.39
C SER A 90 -7.00 -8.83 1.10
N LEU A 91 -8.02 -9.55 1.57
CA LEU A 91 -8.42 -9.60 2.98
C LEU A 91 -7.58 -10.55 3.85
N GLY A 92 -6.51 -11.14 3.30
CA GLY A 92 -5.55 -11.91 4.09
C GLY A 92 -6.19 -12.98 4.96
N LEU A 93 -5.80 -12.96 6.24
CA LEU A 93 -6.24 -13.95 7.22
C LEU A 93 -7.76 -13.92 7.47
N ILE A 94 -8.44 -12.79 7.23
CA ILE A 94 -9.91 -12.72 7.31
C ILE A 94 -10.54 -13.63 6.25
N ASN A 95 -10.03 -13.59 5.00
CA ASN A 95 -10.57 -14.47 3.96
C ASN A 95 -10.25 -15.94 4.24
N ALA A 96 -9.09 -16.25 4.82
CA ALA A 96 -8.78 -17.60 5.27
C ALA A 96 -9.78 -18.09 6.34
N ALA A 97 -10.19 -17.22 7.27
CA ALA A 97 -11.22 -17.53 8.25
C ALA A 97 -12.59 -17.78 7.60
N VAL A 98 -12.99 -16.94 6.64
CA VAL A 98 -14.25 -17.14 5.87
C VAL A 98 -14.23 -18.49 5.18
N LEU A 99 -13.18 -18.80 4.41
CA LEU A 99 -13.03 -20.09 3.74
C LEU A 99 -13.06 -21.25 4.73
N GLY A 100 -12.39 -21.14 5.87
CA GLY A 100 -12.39 -22.17 6.91
C GLY A 100 -13.75 -22.39 7.60
N LEU A 101 -14.67 -21.44 7.50
CA LEU A 101 -16.03 -21.49 8.05
C LEU A 101 -17.08 -21.88 7.00
N THR A 102 -16.93 -21.45 5.75
CA THR A 102 -17.99 -21.55 4.74
C THR A 102 -17.70 -22.56 3.62
N ASP A 103 -16.42 -22.81 3.29
CA ASP A 103 -16.06 -23.70 2.19
C ASP A 103 -16.08 -25.17 2.66
N PRO A 104 -16.86 -26.06 2.02
CA PRO A 104 -16.90 -27.49 2.33
C PRO A 104 -15.54 -28.20 2.35
N ALA A 105 -14.57 -27.69 1.59
CA ALA A 105 -13.20 -28.24 1.58
C ALA A 105 -12.49 -28.07 2.93
N TYR A 106 -12.89 -27.07 3.72
CA TYR A 106 -12.22 -26.67 4.95
C TYR A 106 -13.14 -26.75 6.19
N ASN A 107 -14.46 -26.63 6.06
CA ASN A 107 -15.34 -26.50 7.23
C ASN A 107 -15.92 -27.83 7.78
N THR A 108 -15.54 -28.97 7.22
CA THR A 108 -16.15 -30.26 7.59
C THR A 108 -15.51 -30.94 8.79
N ASN A 109 -14.29 -30.54 9.17
CA ASN A 109 -13.54 -31.14 10.27
C ASN A 109 -12.56 -30.15 10.90
N MET A 110 -11.97 -30.55 12.04
CA MET A 110 -10.99 -29.75 12.79
C MET A 110 -9.54 -30.02 12.36
N ASN A 111 -9.30 -30.72 11.25
CA ASN A 111 -7.93 -31.01 10.82
C ASN A 111 -7.23 -29.72 10.38
N LEU A 112 -5.94 -29.63 10.70
CA LEU A 112 -5.07 -28.59 10.17
C LEU A 112 -4.97 -28.77 8.65
N GLN A 113 -5.28 -27.71 7.91
CA GLN A 113 -5.20 -27.67 6.46
C GLN A 113 -4.59 -26.34 6.02
N LEU A 114 -3.97 -26.35 4.84
CA LEU A 114 -3.50 -25.13 4.20
C LEU A 114 -4.69 -24.45 3.52
N ILE A 115 -5.21 -23.41 4.16
CA ILE A 115 -6.30 -22.59 3.64
C ILE A 115 -5.69 -21.43 2.86
N PRO A 116 -6.21 -21.10 1.65
CA PRO A 116 -5.77 -19.92 0.92
C PRO A 116 -5.83 -18.65 1.78
N ASN A 117 -4.87 -17.76 1.57
CA ASN A 117 -4.67 -16.46 2.23
C ASN A 117 -4.18 -16.51 3.68
N MET A 118 -3.82 -17.68 4.21
CA MET A 118 -3.16 -17.80 5.53
C MET A 118 -1.80 -17.07 5.59
N ASP A 119 -1.20 -16.79 4.44
CA ASP A 119 0.04 -16.04 4.22
C ASP A 119 -0.16 -14.52 4.11
N GLY A 120 -1.39 -14.03 4.26
CA GLY A 120 -1.70 -12.60 4.30
C GLY A 120 -1.53 -11.98 5.69
N PHE A 121 -1.69 -10.67 5.77
CA PHE A 121 -1.66 -9.88 7.01
C PHE A 121 -2.64 -10.45 8.06
N PRO A 122 -2.25 -10.52 9.35
CA PRO A 122 -0.96 -10.09 9.94
C PRO A 122 0.16 -11.14 9.83
N ASN A 123 -0.10 -12.31 9.25
CA ASN A 123 0.83 -13.44 9.27
C ASN A 123 1.94 -13.40 8.22
N GLY A 124 1.81 -12.59 7.16
CA GLY A 124 2.76 -12.71 6.07
C GLY A 124 3.02 -11.47 5.23
N ARG A 125 3.34 -11.74 3.96
CA ARG A 125 4.38 -11.02 3.18
C ARG A 125 3.83 -10.31 1.94
N ARG A 126 2.50 -10.19 1.85
CA ARG A 126 1.81 -9.79 0.62
C ARG A 126 1.67 -8.28 0.56
N LEU A 127 2.02 -7.72 -0.60
CA LEU A 127 1.93 -6.28 -0.85
C LEU A 127 0.51 -5.87 -1.30
N GLU A 128 -0.34 -6.85 -1.62
CA GLU A 128 -1.70 -6.66 -2.12
C GLU A 128 -2.74 -6.62 -1.00
N ASP A 129 -2.32 -6.89 0.24
CA ASP A 129 -3.23 -6.94 1.35
C ASP A 129 -3.71 -5.54 1.69
N ASP A 130 -5.03 -5.41 1.84
CA ASP A 130 -5.67 -4.18 2.28
C ASP A 130 -5.58 -4.13 3.81
N VAL A 131 -4.38 -3.82 4.31
CA VAL A 131 -4.04 -3.84 5.74
C VAL A 131 -5.02 -2.99 6.53
N THR A 132 -5.33 -1.78 6.05
CA THR A 132 -6.28 -0.88 6.71
C THR A 132 -7.68 -1.48 6.80
N ARG A 133 -8.21 -2.10 5.73
CA ARG A 133 -9.51 -2.76 5.79
C ARG A 133 -9.49 -3.97 6.73
N ILE A 134 -8.43 -4.79 6.68
CA ILE A 134 -8.28 -5.94 7.57
C ILE A 134 -8.28 -5.49 9.04
N GLU A 135 -7.51 -4.46 9.36
CA GLU A 135 -7.41 -3.89 10.71
C GLU A 135 -8.76 -3.36 11.19
N LEU A 136 -9.46 -2.58 10.37
CA LEU A 136 -10.76 -2.02 10.73
C LEU A 136 -11.82 -3.10 10.91
N GLN A 137 -11.81 -4.15 10.09
CA GLN A 137 -12.70 -5.30 10.25
C GLN A 137 -12.36 -6.13 11.50
N ALA A 138 -11.08 -6.29 11.82
CA ALA A 138 -10.63 -6.96 13.03
C ALA A 138 -11.06 -6.18 14.29
N VAL A 139 -10.86 -4.86 14.30
CA VAL A 139 -11.33 -3.95 15.37
C VAL A 139 -12.85 -3.98 15.51
N GLY A 140 -13.56 -4.09 14.37
CA GLY A 140 -15.01 -4.23 14.30
C GLY A 140 -15.54 -5.55 14.90
N GLY A 141 -14.68 -6.54 15.13
CA GLY A 141 -15.02 -7.79 15.81
C GLY A 141 -15.19 -9.00 14.90
N VAL A 142 -14.82 -8.92 13.62
CA VAL A 142 -14.93 -10.06 12.67
C VAL A 142 -14.13 -11.27 13.16
N VAL A 143 -12.96 -11.06 13.77
CA VAL A 143 -12.13 -12.17 14.28
C VAL A 143 -12.80 -12.86 15.47
N LEU A 144 -13.50 -12.11 16.33
CA LEU A 144 -14.26 -12.67 17.44
C LEU A 144 -15.42 -13.53 16.94
N ALA A 145 -16.16 -13.04 15.94
CA ALA A 145 -17.20 -13.82 15.28
C ALA A 145 -16.63 -15.10 14.67
N ALA A 146 -15.46 -15.04 14.02
CA ALA A 146 -14.84 -16.21 13.41
C ALA A 146 -14.51 -17.35 14.42
N ILE A 147 -14.22 -17.01 15.68
CA ILE A 147 -13.94 -17.99 16.74
C ILE A 147 -15.19 -18.40 17.55
N GLY A 148 -16.37 -17.89 17.19
CA GLY A 148 -17.64 -18.24 17.82
C GLY A 148 -18.10 -17.28 18.92
N LEU A 149 -17.50 -16.10 19.02
CA LEU A 149 -18.00 -14.99 19.83
C LEU A 149 -18.82 -14.05 18.92
N TRP A 150 -20.11 -14.34 18.84
CA TRP A 150 -21.03 -13.66 17.91
C TRP A 150 -21.30 -12.20 18.30
N TYR A 151 -21.77 -11.44 17.32
CA TYR A 151 -22.21 -10.04 17.53
C TYR A 151 -23.45 -10.00 18.43
N ASP A 152 -23.70 -8.85 19.04
CA ASP A 152 -24.77 -8.63 20.01
C ASP A 152 -26.19 -8.68 19.39
N ASP A 153 -26.31 -8.60 18.07
CA ASP A 153 -27.56 -8.82 17.32
C ASP A 153 -27.80 -10.30 16.96
N TYR A 154 -26.94 -11.22 17.40
CA TYR A 154 -27.11 -12.66 17.22
C TYR A 154 -28.17 -13.23 18.16
N THR A 155 -29.14 -13.95 17.59
CA THR A 155 -30.12 -14.75 18.34
C THR A 155 -29.72 -16.23 18.32
N PRO A 156 -29.58 -16.90 19.48
CA PRO A 156 -29.28 -18.34 19.54
C PRO A 156 -30.24 -19.17 18.68
N GLY A 157 -29.68 -20.09 17.87
CA GLY A 157 -30.44 -20.91 16.92
C GLY A 157 -30.67 -20.24 15.55
N GLY A 158 -30.38 -18.95 15.42
CA GLY A 158 -30.35 -18.24 14.14
C GLY A 158 -29.00 -18.35 13.43
N SER A 159 -28.89 -17.70 12.27
CA SER A 159 -27.62 -17.58 11.54
C SER A 159 -26.64 -16.68 12.32
N PRO A 160 -25.37 -17.08 12.50
CA PRO A 160 -24.33 -16.20 13.06
C PRO A 160 -23.94 -15.06 12.10
N VAL A 161 -24.39 -15.10 10.84
CA VAL A 161 -24.17 -14.04 9.85
C VAL A 161 -25.26 -12.98 10.00
N THR A 162 -25.10 -12.13 11.01
CA THR A 162 -26.07 -11.08 11.37
C THR A 162 -25.90 -9.81 10.54
N PRO A 163 -26.89 -8.90 10.51
CA PRO A 163 -26.77 -7.60 9.84
C PRO A 163 -25.56 -6.78 10.31
N LYS A 164 -25.21 -6.79 11.61
CA LYS A 164 -24.01 -6.10 12.10
C LYS A 164 -22.73 -6.72 11.58
N LEU A 165 -22.62 -8.06 11.58
CA LEU A 165 -21.45 -8.73 10.99
C LEU A 165 -21.32 -8.40 9.50
N LEU A 166 -22.44 -8.44 8.76
CA LEU A 166 -22.46 -8.07 7.34
C LEU A 166 -22.05 -6.62 7.10
N SER A 167 -22.47 -5.68 7.96
CA SER A 167 -22.06 -4.28 7.87
C SER A 167 -20.55 -4.12 8.00
N VAL A 168 -19.90 -4.88 8.90
CA VAL A 168 -18.44 -4.83 9.07
C VAL A 168 -17.72 -5.54 7.92
N LEU A 169 -18.20 -6.70 7.48
CA LEU A 169 -17.61 -7.44 6.34
C LEU A 169 -17.69 -6.66 5.02
N ASN A 170 -18.80 -5.93 4.82
CA ASN A 170 -19.02 -5.12 3.62
C ASN A 170 -18.37 -3.73 3.70
N TYR A 171 -17.78 -3.36 4.84
CA TYR A 171 -17.00 -2.13 4.94
C TYR A 171 -15.87 -2.13 3.90
N SER A 172 -15.71 -0.99 3.23
CA SER A 172 -14.66 -0.74 2.25
C SER A 172 -14.06 0.63 2.50
N THR A 173 -12.74 0.73 2.37
CA THR A 173 -11.99 2.00 2.43
C THR A 173 -12.15 2.82 1.14
N GLY A 174 -12.76 2.24 0.09
CA GLY A 174 -12.79 2.80 -1.26
C GLY A 174 -11.52 2.55 -2.07
N ILE A 175 -10.46 2.03 -1.44
CA ILE A 175 -9.16 1.74 -2.06
C ILE A 175 -8.91 0.24 -1.94
N GLY A 176 -9.48 -0.55 -2.86
CA GLY A 176 -9.44 -2.01 -2.80
C GLY A 176 -8.41 -2.67 -3.74
N ALA A 177 -7.67 -1.89 -4.52
CA ALA A 177 -6.69 -2.38 -5.47
C ALA A 177 -5.58 -1.34 -5.68
N ASN A 178 -4.41 -1.82 -6.10
CA ASN A 178 -3.30 -0.95 -6.47
C ASN A 178 -3.58 -0.27 -7.82
N ASP A 179 -3.25 1.03 -7.92
CA ASP A 179 -3.41 1.81 -9.14
C ASP A 179 -2.51 1.32 -10.30
N VAL A 180 -1.44 0.58 -9.96
CA VAL A 180 -0.51 -0.04 -10.91
C VAL A 180 -0.15 -1.44 -10.45
N ALA A 181 -0.05 -2.38 -11.39
CA ALA A 181 0.40 -3.73 -11.10
C ALA A 181 1.82 -3.75 -10.53
N PHE A 182 2.10 -4.64 -9.60
CA PHE A 182 3.47 -4.87 -9.10
C PHE A 182 4.41 -5.36 -10.21
N LYS A 183 5.71 -5.09 -10.05
CA LYS A 183 6.75 -5.62 -10.94
C LYS A 183 6.93 -7.11 -10.70
N THR A 184 7.25 -7.85 -11.75
CA THR A 184 7.56 -9.29 -11.67
C THR A 184 8.98 -9.58 -11.20
N ALA A 185 9.82 -8.55 -11.04
CA ALA A 185 11.19 -8.62 -10.55
C ALA A 185 11.48 -7.51 -9.54
N PHE A 186 12.51 -7.73 -8.71
CA PHE A 186 12.96 -6.78 -7.70
C PHE A 186 13.17 -5.37 -8.30
N PRO A 187 12.67 -4.30 -7.67
CA PRO A 187 12.16 -4.20 -6.29
C PRO A 187 10.69 -4.60 -6.05
N TYR A 188 10.01 -5.26 -6.99
CA TYR A 188 8.59 -5.71 -6.93
C TYR A 188 7.54 -4.58 -6.78
N VAL A 189 7.87 -3.48 -6.11
CA VAL A 189 7.09 -2.25 -6.05
C VAL A 189 7.33 -1.39 -7.30
N GLN A 190 6.29 -0.69 -7.74
CA GLN A 190 6.39 0.24 -8.86
C GLN A 190 7.23 1.47 -8.52
N GLN A 191 7.71 2.17 -9.55
CA GLN A 191 8.34 3.47 -9.31
C GLN A 191 7.29 4.43 -8.74
N PRO A 192 7.65 5.26 -7.75
CA PRO A 192 6.73 6.28 -7.24
C PRO A 192 6.20 7.14 -8.39
N TRP A 193 4.91 7.46 -8.34
CA TRP A 193 4.32 8.43 -9.24
C TRP A 193 5.10 9.75 -9.16
N ALA A 194 5.34 10.39 -10.31
CA ALA A 194 5.89 11.75 -10.30
C ALA A 194 4.87 12.67 -9.62
N GLY A 195 5.33 13.57 -8.73
CA GLY A 195 4.47 14.55 -8.04
C GLY A 195 3.75 15.55 -8.95
N THR A 196 4.01 15.50 -10.27
CA THR A 196 3.33 16.29 -11.30
C THR A 196 2.60 15.42 -12.33
N SER A 197 2.44 14.13 -12.06
CA SER A 197 1.70 13.21 -12.94
C SER A 197 0.20 13.43 -12.79
N PRO A 198 -0.62 13.01 -13.77
CA PRO A 198 -2.09 13.06 -13.64
C PRO A 198 -2.63 12.33 -12.40
N CYS A 199 -1.85 11.39 -11.85
CA CYS A 199 -2.17 10.62 -10.66
C CYS A 199 -1.69 11.28 -9.35
N ALA A 200 -1.02 12.45 -9.39
CA ALA A 200 -0.53 13.16 -8.20
C ALA A 200 -1.63 13.86 -7.39
N GLY A 201 -2.89 13.45 -7.57
CA GLY A 201 -4.06 14.21 -7.18
C GLY A 201 -4.36 15.33 -8.19
N THR A 202 -5.62 15.75 -8.22
CA THR A 202 -5.94 17.05 -8.79
C THR A 202 -5.21 18.09 -7.93
N ALA A 203 -4.37 18.94 -8.54
CA ALA A 203 -4.00 20.18 -7.89
C ALA A 203 -5.31 20.80 -7.37
N PRO A 204 -5.36 21.29 -6.11
CA PRO A 204 -6.59 21.86 -5.56
C PRO A 204 -7.10 22.83 -6.60
N GLY A 205 -8.20 22.44 -7.26
CA GLY A 205 -8.72 23.21 -8.35
C GLY A 205 -8.95 24.60 -7.79
N THR A 206 -8.68 25.61 -8.60
CA THR A 206 -9.14 26.99 -8.40
C THR A 206 -10.68 27.10 -8.30
N GLY A 207 -11.40 26.00 -8.06
CA GLY A 207 -12.76 25.93 -7.60
C GLY A 207 -12.89 26.41 -6.16
N LEU A 208 -12.70 27.71 -5.96
CA LEU A 208 -13.65 28.43 -5.13
C LEU A 208 -15.02 28.19 -5.77
N ARG A 209 -15.74 27.22 -5.22
CA ARG A 209 -17.16 27.02 -5.50
C ARG A 209 -17.83 28.35 -5.15
N SER A 210 -18.26 29.09 -6.16
CA SER A 210 -19.14 30.23 -5.94
C SER A 210 -20.42 29.68 -5.31
N ALA A 211 -20.55 29.87 -4.00
CA ALA A 211 -21.75 29.58 -3.25
C ALA A 211 -22.81 30.61 -3.64
N ASN A 212 -23.43 30.45 -4.81
CA ASN A 212 -24.73 31.05 -5.06
C ASN A 212 -25.77 30.23 -4.30
N ASN A 213 -25.81 30.39 -2.98
CA ASN A 213 -26.92 29.93 -2.17
C ASN A 213 -27.76 31.14 -1.77
N GLY A 214 -28.96 31.25 -2.36
CA GLY A 214 -29.98 32.23 -1.97
C GLY A 214 -30.56 31.99 -0.58
N ASN A 215 -30.03 31.04 0.19
CA ASN A 215 -30.51 30.71 1.52
C ASN A 215 -29.34 30.86 2.50
N ASN A 216 -29.32 32.03 3.13
CA ASN A 216 -28.69 32.34 4.40
C ASN A 216 -28.62 31.12 5.33
N ASN A 217 -27.40 30.59 5.55
CA ASN A 217 -26.82 30.18 6.84
C ASN A 217 -25.59 29.29 6.59
N GLU A 218 -24.45 29.82 6.13
CA GLU A 218 -23.17 29.10 6.24
C GLU A 218 -21.96 30.02 6.11
N PHE A 219 -21.05 29.89 7.09
CA PHE A 219 -19.66 30.34 7.19
C PHE A 219 -19.23 31.64 6.45
N ARG A 220 -19.16 32.75 7.18
CA ARG A 220 -18.56 34.02 6.73
C ARG A 220 -17.02 33.94 6.72
N GLY A 221 -16.46 33.28 5.70
CA GLY A 221 -15.05 33.47 5.35
C GLY A 221 -14.86 34.84 4.68
N LEU A 222 -13.78 35.55 5.02
CA LEU A 222 -13.45 36.88 4.48
C LEU A 222 -13.53 36.91 2.95
N ASP A 223 -14.45 37.72 2.41
CA ASP A 223 -14.47 38.12 1.00
C ASP A 223 -13.26 39.02 0.74
N ILE A 224 -12.14 38.43 0.29
CA ILE A 224 -11.03 39.18 -0.28
C ILE A 224 -11.37 39.41 -1.75
N PRO A 225 -11.60 40.67 -2.19
CA PRO A 225 -11.90 40.94 -3.58
C PRO A 225 -10.72 40.50 -4.45
N TYR A 226 -11.02 39.72 -5.49
CA TYR A 226 -10.10 39.26 -6.52
C TYR A 226 -9.58 40.47 -7.31
N SER A 227 -8.61 41.17 -6.74
CA SER A 227 -7.66 41.96 -7.53
C SER A 227 -6.79 40.96 -8.27
N THR A 228 -6.65 41.16 -9.57
CA THR A 228 -5.80 40.38 -10.48
C THR A 228 -4.43 40.17 -9.85
N VAL A 229 -4.24 39.00 -9.22
CA VAL A 229 -2.95 38.55 -8.73
C VAL A 229 -2.14 38.22 -9.98
N THR A 230 -1.33 39.18 -10.41
CA THR A 230 -0.20 38.92 -11.28
C THR A 230 0.61 37.80 -10.66
N SER A 231 0.90 36.80 -11.48
CA SER A 231 1.49 35.50 -11.17
C SER A 231 2.93 35.57 -10.64
N ASP A 232 3.21 36.37 -9.62
CA ASP A 232 4.57 36.64 -9.11
C ASP A 232 4.68 36.44 -7.59
N SER A 233 3.78 35.70 -6.93
CA SER A 233 3.92 35.44 -5.48
C SER A 233 3.33 34.11 -5.01
N TYR A 234 3.70 33.01 -5.68
CA TYR A 234 3.80 31.73 -4.99
C TYR A 234 5.19 31.67 -4.36
N LEU A 235 5.33 31.02 -3.19
CA LEU A 235 6.63 30.75 -2.54
C LEU A 235 7.70 30.50 -3.61
N ASP A 236 8.77 31.30 -3.61
CA ASP A 236 9.80 31.46 -4.65
C ASP A 236 10.69 30.20 -4.84
N LEU A 237 10.12 29.02 -4.65
CA LEU A 237 10.58 27.73 -5.13
C LEU A 237 10.30 27.69 -6.63
N ALA A 238 11.07 28.44 -7.41
CA ALA A 238 11.04 28.37 -8.86
C ALA A 238 11.29 26.91 -9.28
N SER A 239 10.24 26.20 -9.68
CA SER A 239 10.38 24.88 -10.30
C SER A 239 11.25 25.06 -11.55
N PRO A 240 12.29 24.23 -11.77
CA PRO A 240 13.17 24.40 -12.92
C PRO A 240 12.36 24.46 -14.21
N SER A 241 12.62 25.46 -15.06
CA SER A 241 11.88 25.66 -16.32
C SER A 241 12.13 24.53 -17.33
N LEU A 242 13.13 23.68 -17.06
CA LEU A 242 13.39 22.41 -17.72
C LEU A 242 13.88 21.37 -16.72
N MET A 243 13.34 20.14 -16.83
CA MET A 243 13.82 18.98 -16.07
C MET A 243 14.10 17.82 -17.00
N MET A 244 15.21 17.14 -16.78
CA MET A 244 15.78 16.11 -17.64
C MET A 244 16.29 14.93 -16.80
N LYS A 245 16.11 13.71 -17.32
CA LYS A 245 16.65 12.47 -16.78
C LYS A 245 17.09 11.55 -17.89
N ALA A 246 18.10 10.73 -17.64
CA ALA A 246 18.63 9.75 -18.59
C ALA A 246 18.45 8.32 -18.07
N SER A 247 18.02 7.41 -18.94
CA SER A 247 17.88 5.98 -18.64
C SER A 247 18.13 5.13 -19.90
N PRO A 248 18.94 4.06 -19.82
CA PRO A 248 19.74 3.64 -18.66
C PRO A 248 20.93 4.58 -18.39
N ASN A 249 21.36 4.63 -17.14
CA ASN A 249 22.60 5.26 -16.69
C ASN A 249 23.13 4.47 -15.47
N PRO A 250 24.28 3.76 -15.57
CA PRO A 250 25.22 3.71 -16.69
C PRO A 250 24.63 3.13 -17.99
N THR A 251 25.22 3.47 -19.14
CA THR A 251 24.82 3.00 -20.47
C THR A 251 25.95 2.26 -21.18
N THR A 252 25.60 1.26 -22.00
CA THR A 252 26.52 0.59 -22.93
C THR A 252 26.50 1.27 -24.29
N ASP A 253 25.38 1.32 -25.00
CA ASP A 253 25.35 1.88 -26.36
C ASP A 253 24.41 3.07 -26.51
N MET A 254 23.39 3.16 -25.66
CA MET A 254 22.31 4.10 -25.84
C MET A 254 21.68 4.49 -24.50
N SER A 255 21.49 5.79 -24.30
CA SER A 255 20.70 6.32 -23.19
C SER A 255 19.53 7.14 -23.73
N THR A 256 18.34 6.92 -23.20
CA THR A 256 17.16 7.74 -23.53
C THR A 256 17.06 8.87 -22.52
N ILE A 257 17.07 10.09 -23.04
CA ILE A 257 16.99 11.31 -22.27
C ILE A 257 15.56 11.85 -22.38
N GLN A 258 14.83 11.82 -21.27
CA GLN A 258 13.50 12.41 -21.17
C GLN A 258 13.63 13.80 -20.57
N TYR A 259 13.01 14.80 -21.20
CA TYR A 259 13.03 16.19 -20.74
C TYR A 259 11.64 16.85 -20.82
N ARG A 260 11.33 17.73 -19.86
CA ARG A 260 10.10 18.52 -19.82
C ARG A 260 10.43 19.99 -20.08
N VAL A 261 9.66 20.61 -20.96
CA VAL A 261 9.72 22.05 -21.26
C VAL A 261 8.49 22.70 -20.61
N VAL A 262 8.70 23.67 -19.72
CA VAL A 262 7.59 24.34 -19.00
C VAL A 262 7.03 25.52 -19.78
N ALA A 263 7.86 26.22 -20.56
CA ALA A 263 7.47 27.38 -21.36
C ALA A 263 8.07 27.31 -22.77
N ALA A 264 7.36 27.88 -23.75
CA ALA A 264 7.82 27.92 -25.13
C ALA A 264 9.21 28.57 -25.22
N SER A 265 10.20 27.86 -25.76
CA SER A 265 11.61 28.28 -25.73
C SER A 265 12.45 27.59 -26.79
N LYS A 266 13.62 28.17 -27.10
CA LYS A 266 14.67 27.52 -27.88
C LYS A 266 15.45 26.57 -26.97
N VAL A 267 15.24 25.28 -27.12
CA VAL A 267 15.86 24.22 -26.32
C VAL A 267 17.13 23.72 -27.00
N GLN A 268 18.20 23.59 -26.21
CA GLN A 268 19.48 23.04 -26.61
C GLN A 268 19.89 21.95 -25.64
N ILE A 269 20.14 20.74 -26.14
CA ILE A 269 20.66 19.63 -25.32
C ILE A 269 21.96 19.16 -25.97
N MET A 270 23.07 19.34 -25.27
CA MET A 270 24.42 19.07 -25.76
C MET A 270 25.15 18.13 -24.80
N VAL A 271 26.03 17.30 -25.32
CA VAL A 271 26.84 16.34 -24.55
C VAL A 271 28.29 16.78 -24.58
N TYR A 272 28.93 16.76 -23.41
CA TYR A 272 30.33 17.12 -23.21
C TYR A 272 31.08 15.99 -22.53
N ASP A 273 32.37 15.84 -22.84
CA ASP A 273 33.27 14.98 -22.08
C ASP A 273 33.81 15.68 -20.81
N VAL A 274 34.64 14.98 -20.04
CA VAL A 274 35.25 15.52 -18.79
C VAL A 274 36.18 16.72 -19.00
N SER A 275 36.66 16.94 -20.22
CA SER A 275 37.47 18.12 -20.57
C SER A 275 36.62 19.33 -20.97
N GLY A 276 35.29 19.16 -21.02
CA GLY A 276 34.36 20.19 -21.50
C GLY A 276 34.26 20.25 -23.03
N LYS A 277 34.84 19.29 -23.75
CA LYS A 277 34.70 19.23 -25.21
C LYS A 277 33.32 18.72 -25.58
N GLN A 278 32.61 19.44 -26.44
CA GLN A 278 31.33 19.01 -26.98
C GLN A 278 31.52 17.79 -27.89
N VAL A 279 30.83 16.69 -27.58
CA VAL A 279 30.88 15.43 -28.33
C VAL A 279 29.61 15.16 -29.14
N ALA A 280 28.47 15.76 -28.76
CA ALA A 280 27.22 15.63 -29.52
C ALA A 280 26.26 16.80 -29.27
N VAL A 281 25.42 17.10 -30.26
CA VAL A 281 24.22 17.95 -30.14
C VAL A 281 23.00 17.06 -30.34
N LEU A 282 22.15 16.96 -29.32
CA LEU A 282 20.97 16.08 -29.34
C LEU A 282 19.70 16.84 -29.72
N VAL A 283 19.57 18.09 -29.28
CA VAL A 283 18.41 18.95 -29.55
C VAL A 283 18.91 20.38 -29.77
N GLN A 284 18.39 21.07 -30.79
CA GLN A 284 18.64 22.49 -31.03
C GLN A 284 17.48 23.11 -31.83
N GLU A 285 16.32 23.28 -31.18
CA GLU A 285 15.09 23.71 -31.84
C GLU A 285 14.12 24.42 -30.89
N ASN A 286 13.09 25.07 -31.43
CA ASN A 286 12.02 25.66 -30.63
C ASN A 286 11.05 24.56 -30.17
N LYS A 287 10.75 24.51 -28.87
CA LYS A 287 9.78 23.57 -28.29
C LYS A 287 8.65 24.34 -27.60
N LEU A 288 7.44 23.81 -27.73
CA LEU A 288 6.28 24.22 -26.94
C LEU A 288 6.33 23.55 -25.55
N PRO A 289 5.51 23.98 -24.58
CA PRO A 289 5.39 23.28 -23.32
C PRO A 289 4.98 21.81 -23.52
N GLY A 290 5.71 20.88 -22.90
CA GLY A 290 5.47 19.45 -23.12
C GLY A 290 6.56 18.53 -22.56
N LEU A 291 6.31 17.23 -22.68
CA LEU A 291 7.26 16.18 -22.34
C LEU A 291 7.83 15.58 -23.63
N TYR A 292 9.15 15.47 -23.70
CA TYR A 292 9.88 15.03 -24.88
C TYR A 292 10.93 13.98 -24.54
N THR A 293 11.37 13.24 -25.55
CA THR A 293 12.44 12.26 -25.43
C THR A 293 13.42 12.40 -26.58
N VAL A 294 14.72 12.27 -26.28
CA VAL A 294 15.78 12.18 -27.27
C VAL A 294 16.72 11.03 -26.90
N LYS A 295 17.23 10.32 -27.90
CA LYS A 295 18.18 9.21 -27.69
C LYS A 295 19.60 9.71 -27.89
N TRP A 296 20.49 9.42 -26.95
CA TRP A 296 21.92 9.58 -27.14
C TRP A 296 22.54 8.23 -27.52
N ASN A 297 23.10 8.16 -28.73
CA ASN A 297 23.91 7.02 -29.18
C ASN A 297 25.36 7.25 -28.76
N SER A 298 25.86 6.42 -27.84
CA SER A 298 27.19 6.54 -27.24
C SER A 298 28.18 5.49 -27.77
N LYS A 299 27.89 4.84 -28.92
CA LYS A 299 28.77 3.81 -29.50
C LYS A 299 30.14 4.33 -29.92
N ASP A 300 30.20 5.56 -30.41
CA ASP A 300 31.41 6.15 -31.00
C ASP A 300 32.25 6.93 -29.97
N VAL A 301 31.85 6.91 -28.70
CA VAL A 301 32.56 7.61 -27.62
C VAL A 301 33.18 6.60 -26.65
N LYS A 302 34.32 6.96 -26.05
CA LYS A 302 35.05 6.09 -25.12
C LYS A 302 34.27 5.89 -23.82
N SER A 303 34.51 4.79 -23.12
CA SER A 303 34.03 4.59 -21.75
C SER A 303 34.50 5.71 -20.83
N GLY A 304 33.62 6.21 -19.97
CA GLY A 304 33.89 7.39 -19.14
C GLY A 304 32.64 8.16 -18.73
N SER A 305 32.85 9.30 -18.06
CA SER A 305 31.77 10.21 -17.65
C SER A 305 31.52 11.28 -18.71
N TYR A 306 30.24 11.55 -18.97
CA TYR A 306 29.78 12.58 -19.89
C TYR A 306 28.76 13.47 -19.21
N PHE A 307 28.79 14.75 -19.53
CA PHE A 307 27.87 15.75 -19.00
C PHE A 307 26.89 16.14 -20.10
N VAL A 308 25.60 15.96 -19.85
CA VAL A 308 24.55 16.44 -20.75
C VAL A 308 23.99 17.73 -20.17
N ALA A 309 24.20 18.83 -20.88
CA ALA A 309 23.68 20.14 -20.52
C ALA A 309 22.43 20.46 -21.33
N ALA A 310 21.39 20.91 -20.63
CA ALA A 310 20.18 21.42 -21.24
C ALA A 310 20.10 22.94 -21.01
N ALA A 311 19.95 23.69 -22.09
CA ALA A 311 19.82 25.14 -22.08
C ALA A 311 18.50 25.59 -22.74
N MET A 312 17.89 26.64 -22.18
CA MET A 312 16.73 27.33 -22.73
C MET A 312 17.12 28.76 -23.06
N ASN A 313 16.86 29.21 -24.29
CA ASN A 313 17.16 30.57 -24.75
C ASN A 313 18.62 30.99 -24.47
N GLY A 314 19.55 30.03 -24.57
CA GLY A 314 20.99 30.26 -24.35
C GLY A 314 21.45 30.20 -22.88
N LYS A 315 20.55 30.06 -21.91
CA LYS A 315 20.90 29.88 -20.50
C LYS A 315 20.80 28.40 -20.11
N VAL A 316 21.88 27.85 -19.56
CA VAL A 316 21.90 26.49 -19.01
C VAL A 316 20.91 26.41 -17.85
N GLN A 317 20.01 25.43 -17.91
CA GLN A 317 18.99 25.18 -16.90
C GLN A 317 19.35 23.98 -16.02
N GLN A 318 19.90 22.92 -16.62
CA GLN A 318 20.22 21.70 -15.92
C GLN A 318 21.37 20.95 -16.59
N ASN A 319 22.22 20.33 -15.78
CA ASN A 319 23.22 19.35 -16.21
C ASN A 319 22.93 18.00 -15.56
N ILE A 320 23.09 16.91 -16.31
CA ILE A 320 23.08 15.54 -15.78
C ILE A 320 24.35 14.81 -16.20
N THR A 321 24.80 13.87 -15.38
CA THR A 321 25.96 13.01 -15.70
C THR A 321 25.47 11.67 -16.22
N ILE A 322 26.01 11.22 -17.34
CA ILE A 322 25.82 9.87 -17.87
C ILE A 322 27.17 9.14 -17.86
N ILE A 323 27.19 7.92 -17.33
CA ILE A 323 28.36 7.06 -17.29
C ILE A 323 28.26 6.05 -18.45
N LYS A 324 29.23 6.08 -19.37
CA LYS A 324 29.40 5.08 -20.43
C LYS A 324 30.30 3.95 -19.91
N GLN A 325 29.80 2.72 -19.97
CA GLN A 325 30.56 1.49 -19.67
C GLN A 325 31.39 1.06 -20.87
#